data_AF-A0A4Q3ABV6-F1
#
_entry.id   AF-A0A4Q3ABV6-F1
#
_cell.length_a   1.000
_cell.length_b   1.000
_cell.length_c   1.000
_cell.angle_alpha   90.00
_cell.angle_beta   90.00
_cell.angle_gamma   90.00
#
_symmetry.space_group_name_H-M   'P 1'
#
loop_
_entity.id
_entity.type
_entity.pdbx_description
1 polymer ?
#
loop_
_entity_poly.entity_id
_entity_poly.type
_entity_poly.pdbx_seq_one_letter_code
_entity_poly.pdbx_strand_id
1 'polypeptide(L)'
;MEITEEWVRGLTGWKPFKEGKAMADQGLLAGLKRSADGNLIQGTLREGRLTLRPIVKIGSRGPSDISVQCGCPDHRATGGVCAHAVAVLLSAIAASSGKKPAAPATTSSKTSTPALVPVAWHVHLSPRLETEWLEGKLSLRLQPAAGKPITP
;
A
#
# COMPACT_ATOMS: atom_id res chain seq x y z
N MET A 1 8.49 14.62 4.01
CA MET A 1 9.45 14.44 2.91
C MET A 1 8.67 14.41 1.61
N GLU A 2 9.00 15.28 0.67
CA GLU A 2 8.34 15.31 -0.65
C GLU A 2 8.97 14.23 -1.54
N ILE A 3 8.15 13.31 -2.02
CA ILE A 3 8.59 12.28 -2.96
C ILE A 3 8.58 12.93 -4.34
N THR A 4 9.74 13.01 -4.99
CA THR A 4 9.87 13.59 -6.35
C THR A 4 10.16 12.49 -7.37
N GLU A 5 9.83 12.74 -8.64
CA GLU A 5 10.11 11.77 -9.72
C GLU A 5 11.62 11.52 -9.88
N GLU A 6 12.45 12.56 -9.69
CA GLU A 6 13.92 12.46 -9.73
C GLU A 6 14.45 11.52 -8.64
N TRP A 7 13.87 11.58 -7.45
CA TRP A 7 14.20 10.68 -6.37
C TRP A 7 13.83 9.23 -6.73
N VAL A 8 12.63 8.99 -7.27
CA VAL A 8 12.21 7.65 -7.72
C VAL A 8 13.15 7.11 -8.81
N ARG A 9 13.62 7.96 -9.72
CA ARG A 9 14.58 7.60 -10.77
C ARG A 9 15.97 7.27 -10.20
N GLY A 10 16.39 7.92 -9.12
CA GLY A 10 17.67 7.63 -8.44
C GLY A 10 17.68 6.31 -7.67
N LEU A 11 16.51 5.77 -7.32
CA LEU A 11 16.36 4.56 -6.50
C LEU A 11 16.29 3.26 -7.30
N THR A 12 16.06 3.35 -8.61
CA THR A 12 15.77 2.18 -9.44
C THR A 12 16.50 2.27 -10.77
N GLY A 13 16.66 1.14 -11.44
CA GLY A 13 17.24 1.10 -12.77
C GLY A 13 16.33 1.77 -13.81
N TRP A 14 16.91 2.16 -14.95
CA TRP A 14 16.18 2.76 -16.08
C TRP A 14 14.99 1.90 -16.57
N LYS A 15 15.17 0.58 -16.58
CA LYS A 15 14.14 -0.38 -17.04
C LYS A 15 12.90 -0.40 -16.12
N PRO A 16 13.02 -0.69 -14.81
CA PRO A 16 11.88 -0.62 -13.88
C PRO A 16 11.21 0.76 -13.84
N PHE A 17 11.99 1.83 -14.02
CA PHE A 17 11.43 3.18 -14.06
C PHE A 17 10.48 3.38 -15.23
N LYS A 18 10.91 3.00 -16.45
CA LYS A 18 10.11 3.17 -17.67
C LYS A 18 8.84 2.31 -17.63
N GLU A 19 8.96 1.07 -17.18
CA GLU A 19 7.82 0.16 -17.04
C GLU A 19 6.84 0.66 -15.96
N GLY A 20 7.34 1.07 -14.80
CA GLY A 20 6.52 1.62 -13.73
C GLY A 20 5.79 2.91 -14.12
N LYS A 21 6.44 3.78 -14.90
CA LYS A 21 5.82 4.98 -15.47
C LYS A 21 4.68 4.63 -16.42
N ALA A 22 4.89 3.68 -17.34
CA ALA A 22 3.83 3.22 -18.23
C ALA A 22 2.63 2.66 -17.46
N MET A 23 2.86 1.89 -16.39
CA MET A 23 1.79 1.35 -15.54
C MET A 23 1.03 2.44 -14.77
N ALA A 24 1.73 3.47 -14.30
CA ALA A 24 1.12 4.62 -13.64
C ALA A 24 0.28 5.45 -14.62
N ASP A 25 0.80 5.71 -15.83
CA ASP A 25 0.11 6.45 -16.90
C ASP A 25 -1.13 5.70 -17.41
N GLN A 26 -1.07 4.37 -17.45
CA GLN A 26 -2.20 3.50 -17.82
C GLN A 26 -3.28 3.40 -16.72
N GLY A 27 -3.03 3.93 -15.52
CA GLY A 27 -3.97 3.88 -14.41
C GLY A 27 -4.28 2.46 -13.93
N LEU A 28 -3.31 1.54 -14.00
CA LEU A 28 -3.46 0.14 -13.56
C LEU A 28 -3.55 -0.03 -12.02
N LEU A 29 -3.46 1.09 -11.29
CA LEU A 29 -3.61 1.16 -9.85
C LEU A 29 -5.08 1.22 -9.46
N ALA A 30 -5.59 0.11 -8.92
CA ALA A 30 -6.94 -0.01 -8.39
C ALA A 30 -7.11 0.70 -7.03
N GLY A 31 -6.03 1.00 -6.32
CA GLY A 31 -6.09 1.74 -5.07
C GLY A 31 -4.72 2.14 -4.57
N LEU A 32 -4.65 3.32 -3.97
CA LEU A 32 -3.46 3.87 -3.33
C LEU A 32 -3.80 4.22 -1.87
N LYS A 33 -3.00 3.72 -0.94
CA LYS A 33 -3.08 4.04 0.48
C LYS A 33 -1.76 4.62 0.94
N ARG A 34 -1.82 5.74 1.64
CA ARG A 34 -0.68 6.37 2.28
C ARG A 34 -0.93 6.42 3.78
N SER A 35 0.05 6.02 4.59
CA SER A 35 -0.05 6.17 6.05
C SER A 35 -0.04 7.64 6.43
N ALA A 36 -0.64 7.96 7.58
CA ALA A 36 -0.66 9.31 8.16
C ALA A 36 0.75 9.87 8.37
N ASP A 37 1.72 9.00 8.66
CA ASP A 37 3.14 9.37 8.85
C ASP A 37 3.87 9.64 7.52
N GLY A 38 3.20 9.42 6.38
CA GLY A 38 3.74 9.66 5.03
C GLY A 38 4.85 8.70 4.58
N ASN A 39 5.31 7.80 5.45
CA ASN A 39 6.45 6.89 5.25
C ASN A 39 6.08 5.53 4.66
N LEU A 40 4.80 5.15 4.72
CA LEU A 40 4.31 3.89 4.17
C LEU A 40 3.35 4.20 3.02
N ILE A 41 3.66 3.66 1.84
CA ILE A 41 2.84 3.78 0.65
C ILE A 41 2.52 2.38 0.15
N GLN A 42 1.23 2.11 0.03
CA GLN A 42 0.74 0.83 -0.46
C GLN A 42 -0.11 1.07 -1.70
N GLY A 43 0.15 0.30 -2.74
CA GLY A 43 -0.70 0.25 -3.92
C GLY A 43 -1.34 -1.10 -4.10
N THR A 44 -2.46 -1.12 -4.80
CA THR A 44 -3.05 -2.33 -5.37
C THR A 44 -3.02 -2.18 -6.87
N LEU A 45 -2.22 -2.99 -7.55
CA LEU A 45 -2.19 -3.07 -9.01
C LEU A 45 -2.93 -4.32 -9.47
N ARG A 46 -3.60 -4.19 -10.60
CA ARG A 46 -4.20 -5.33 -11.29
C ARG A 46 -3.50 -5.52 -12.62
N GLU A 47 -2.73 -6.59 -12.72
CA GLU A 47 -2.06 -6.99 -13.95
C GLU A 47 -2.76 -8.24 -14.50
N GLY A 48 -3.65 -8.02 -15.46
CA GLY A 48 -4.52 -9.08 -16.01
C GLY A 48 -5.38 -9.76 -14.94
N ARG A 49 -5.06 -11.02 -14.63
CA ARG A 49 -5.76 -11.83 -13.60
C ARG A 49 -5.12 -11.75 -12.22
N LEU A 50 -3.91 -11.21 -12.09
CA LEU A 50 -3.17 -11.15 -10.84
C LEU A 50 -3.39 -9.79 -10.18
N THR A 51 -3.74 -9.82 -8.89
CA THR A 51 -3.79 -8.62 -8.06
C THR A 51 -2.52 -8.57 -7.21
N LEU A 52 -1.67 -7.59 -7.49
CA LEU A 52 -0.43 -7.37 -6.77
C LEU A 52 -0.60 -6.23 -5.78
N ARG A 53 -0.03 -6.39 -4.59
CA ARG A 53 -0.06 -5.38 -3.52
C ARG A 53 1.37 -4.99 -3.13
N PRO A 54 2.07 -4.20 -3.96
CA PRO A 54 3.36 -3.62 -3.56
C PRO A 54 3.18 -2.65 -2.38
N ILE A 55 4.06 -2.81 -1.40
CA ILE A 55 4.20 -1.93 -0.24
C ILE A 55 5.60 -1.34 -0.29
N VAL A 56 5.69 -0.02 -0.16
CA VAL A 56 6.94 0.72 -0.10
C VAL A 56 7.00 1.42 1.25
N LYS A 57 8.06 1.16 2.00
CA LYS A 57 8.38 1.77 3.29
C LYS A 57 9.62 2.61 3.11
N ILE A 58 9.49 3.90 3.38
CA ILE A 58 10.59 4.86 3.44
C ILE A 58 11.04 4.89 4.90
N GLY A 59 12.27 4.43 5.14
CA GLY A 59 12.89 4.38 6.45
C GLY A 59 13.27 5.77 6.95
N SER A 60 13.47 5.87 8.26
CA SER A 60 13.73 7.13 8.96
C SER A 60 15.19 7.60 8.84
N ARG A 61 16.09 6.76 8.30
CA ARG A 61 17.55 7.02 8.26
C ARG A 61 18.04 7.76 7.01
N GLY A 62 17.16 8.09 6.06
CA GLY A 62 17.51 8.96 4.93
C GLY A 62 16.81 8.62 3.61
N PRO A 63 17.04 9.41 2.56
CA PRO A 63 16.38 9.28 1.24
C PRO A 63 16.61 7.94 0.53
N SER A 64 17.62 7.17 0.93
CA SER A 64 17.99 5.89 0.29
C SER A 64 17.57 4.66 1.10
N ASP A 65 17.06 4.84 2.32
CA ASP A 65 16.61 3.74 3.17
C ASP A 65 15.18 3.36 2.78
N ILE A 66 15.03 2.43 1.84
CA ILE A 66 13.72 2.02 1.32
C ILE A 66 13.61 0.51 1.37
N SER A 67 12.54 0.04 1.99
CA SER A 67 12.15 -1.36 1.89
C SER A 67 10.92 -1.49 1.00
N VAL A 68 11.08 -2.29 -0.04
CA VAL A 68 9.99 -2.66 -0.95
C VAL A 68 9.57 -4.08 -0.59
N GLN A 69 8.27 -4.30 -0.52
CA GLN A 69 7.70 -5.63 -0.38
C GLN A 69 6.70 -5.81 -1.52
N CYS A 70 7.09 -6.59 -2.54
CA CYS A 70 6.24 -6.89 -3.69
C CYS A 70 6.20 -8.40 -3.96
N GLY A 71 5.02 -8.92 -4.29
CA GLY A 71 4.86 -10.34 -4.63
C GLY A 71 5.33 -10.74 -6.03
N CYS A 72 5.81 -9.79 -6.86
CA CYS A 72 6.14 -10.04 -8.26
C CYS A 72 7.44 -10.86 -8.45
N PRO A 73 7.57 -11.62 -9.55
CA PRO A 73 8.76 -12.43 -9.81
C PRO A 73 10.05 -11.61 -9.84
N ASP A 74 10.01 -10.41 -10.40
CA ASP A 74 11.18 -9.53 -10.56
C ASP A 74 11.76 -9.09 -9.20
N HIS A 75 10.88 -8.70 -8.27
CA HIS A 75 11.29 -8.37 -6.91
C HIS A 75 11.73 -9.61 -6.11
N ARG A 76 11.10 -10.77 -6.32
CA ARG A 76 11.55 -12.01 -5.68
C ARG A 76 12.93 -12.46 -6.17
N ALA A 77 13.25 -12.21 -7.45
CA ALA A 77 14.51 -12.59 -8.05
C ALA A 77 15.66 -11.64 -7.66
N THR A 78 15.39 -10.33 -7.64
CA THR A 78 16.43 -9.30 -7.44
C THR A 78 16.47 -8.73 -6.02
N GLY A 79 15.38 -8.81 -5.26
CA GLY A 79 15.22 -8.12 -3.98
C GLY A 79 15.13 -6.59 -4.10
N GLY A 80 15.23 -6.03 -5.31
CA GLY A 80 15.33 -4.59 -5.56
C GLY A 80 14.00 -3.88 -5.83
N VAL A 81 14.05 -2.60 -6.16
CA VAL A 81 12.87 -1.79 -6.50
C VAL A 81 12.31 -2.21 -7.88
N CYS A 82 11.18 -2.92 -7.88
CA CYS A 82 10.50 -3.37 -9.09
C CYS A 82 9.62 -2.28 -9.74
N ALA A 83 9.23 -2.49 -11.00
CA ALA A 83 8.33 -1.60 -11.74
C ALA A 83 7.01 -1.31 -11.01
N HIS A 84 6.45 -2.31 -10.30
CA HIS A 84 5.23 -2.16 -9.50
C HIS A 84 5.40 -1.17 -8.35
N ALA A 85 6.55 -1.19 -7.67
CA ALA A 85 6.84 -0.26 -6.57
C ALA A 85 7.02 1.16 -7.11
N VAL A 86 7.66 1.31 -8.28
CA VAL A 86 7.79 2.58 -8.98
C VAL A 86 6.44 3.15 -9.37
N ALA A 87 5.54 2.34 -9.94
CA ALA A 87 4.20 2.78 -10.32
C ALA A 87 3.42 3.35 -9.12
N VAL A 88 3.50 2.67 -7.96
CA VAL A 88 2.90 3.16 -6.71
C VAL A 88 3.46 4.51 -6.28
N LEU A 89 4.79 4.64 -6.30
CA LEU A 89 5.45 5.88 -5.92
C LEU A 89 5.05 7.03 -6.85
N LEU A 90 5.12 6.83 -8.17
CA LEU A 90 4.76 7.85 -9.16
C LEU A 90 3.28 8.25 -9.06
N SER A 91 2.37 7.30 -8.89
CA SER A 91 0.96 7.63 -8.70
C SER A 91 0.68 8.30 -7.35
N ALA A 92 1.48 8.04 -6.32
CA ALA A 92 1.40 8.80 -5.06
C ALA A 92 1.84 10.25 -5.21
N ILE A 93 2.83 10.52 -6.07
CA ILE A 93 3.25 11.89 -6.42
C ILE A 93 2.14 12.58 -7.19
N ALA A 94 1.61 11.93 -8.24
CA ALA A 94 0.52 12.49 -9.06
C ALA A 94 -0.74 12.80 -8.22
N ALA A 95 -1.09 11.91 -7.28
CA ALA A 95 -2.19 12.13 -6.35
C ALA A 95 -1.93 13.31 -5.39
N SER A 96 -0.69 13.53 -4.96
CA SER A 96 -0.30 14.65 -4.10
C SER A 96 -0.26 15.99 -4.84
N SER A 97 0.05 16.00 -6.13
CA SER A 97 0.13 17.22 -6.95
C SER A 97 -1.21 17.66 -7.55
N GLY A 98 -2.34 17.03 -7.18
CA GLY A 98 -3.66 17.37 -7.71
C GLY A 98 -3.85 17.06 -9.21
N LYS A 99 -2.82 16.55 -9.89
CA LYS A 99 -2.91 16.01 -11.25
C LYS A 99 -3.57 14.64 -11.16
N LYS A 100 -4.89 14.64 -11.11
CA LYS A 100 -5.75 13.47 -11.30
C LYS A 100 -5.25 12.71 -12.54
N PRO A 101 -4.64 11.52 -12.42
CA PRO A 101 -4.40 10.68 -13.58
C PRO A 101 -5.77 10.33 -14.16
N ALA A 102 -5.89 10.38 -15.49
CA ALA A 102 -7.09 9.97 -16.19
C ALA A 102 -7.44 8.56 -15.74
N ALA A 103 -8.51 8.45 -14.95
CA ALA A 103 -9.04 7.16 -14.56
C ALA A 103 -9.34 6.39 -15.85
N PRO A 104 -8.88 5.14 -16.02
CA PRO A 104 -9.47 4.28 -17.02
C PRO A 104 -10.97 4.27 -16.74
N ALA A 105 -11.77 4.46 -17.79
CA ALA A 105 -13.21 4.42 -17.73
C ALA A 105 -13.64 3.05 -17.20
N THR A 106 -13.77 2.95 -15.88
CA THR A 106 -14.51 1.87 -15.26
C THR A 106 -15.93 2.10 -15.72
N THR A 107 -16.36 1.33 -16.71
CA THR A 107 -17.77 1.08 -16.97
C THR A 107 -18.43 0.92 -15.61
N SER A 108 -19.31 1.86 -15.32
CA SER A 108 -20.01 2.02 -14.07
C SER A 108 -20.95 0.82 -13.91
N SER A 109 -20.40 -0.33 -13.51
CA SER A 109 -21.17 -1.35 -12.84
C SER A 109 -21.47 -0.77 -11.48
N LYS A 110 -22.67 -0.22 -11.33
CA LYS A 110 -23.30 0.22 -10.07
C LYS A 110 -22.89 -0.72 -8.95
N THR A 111 -21.81 -0.39 -8.26
CA THR A 111 -21.45 -1.03 -7.00
C THR A 111 -21.82 0.03 -5.99
N SER A 112 -23.05 -0.10 -5.51
CA SER A 112 -23.53 0.52 -4.28
C SER A 112 -22.36 0.73 -3.34
N THR A 113 -22.11 1.98 -2.96
CA THR A 113 -21.35 2.33 -1.76
C THR A 113 -21.79 1.35 -0.67
N PRO A 114 -20.96 0.39 -0.23
CA PRO A 114 -21.34 -0.42 0.90
C PRO A 114 -21.45 0.57 2.06
N ALA A 115 -22.66 0.73 2.58
CA ALA A 115 -22.86 1.37 3.86
C ALA A 115 -21.82 0.78 4.81
N LEU A 116 -21.05 1.63 5.51
CA LEU A 116 -20.11 1.17 6.53
C LEU A 116 -20.92 0.43 7.59
N VAL A 117 -21.08 -0.87 7.43
CA VAL A 117 -21.72 -1.72 8.43
C VAL A 117 -20.71 -1.80 9.58
N PRO A 118 -21.06 -1.35 10.80
CA PRO A 118 -20.19 -1.53 11.95
C PRO A 118 -19.97 -3.03 12.15
N VAL A 119 -18.76 -3.50 11.86
CA VAL A 119 -18.35 -4.89 12.09
C VAL A 119 -17.87 -4.98 13.53
N ALA A 120 -18.46 -5.88 14.31
CA ALA A 120 -17.98 -6.18 15.64
C ALA A 120 -16.62 -6.92 15.56
N TRP A 121 -15.70 -6.58 16.46
CA TRP A 121 -14.36 -7.16 16.54
C TRP A 121 -14.15 -7.81 17.90
N HIS A 122 -13.63 -9.04 17.91
CA HIS A 122 -13.07 -9.63 19.12
C HIS A 122 -11.60 -9.21 19.25
N VAL A 123 -11.27 -8.60 20.38
CA VAL A 123 -9.90 -8.25 20.74
C VAL A 123 -9.42 -9.28 21.76
N HIS A 124 -8.52 -10.17 21.32
CA HIS A 124 -7.84 -11.11 22.19
C HIS A 124 -6.53 -10.51 22.68
N LEU A 125 -6.45 -10.28 23.98
CA LEU A 125 -5.23 -9.90 24.68
C LEU A 125 -4.40 -11.16 24.97
N SER A 126 -3.08 -11.01 25.05
CA SER A 126 -2.23 -12.13 25.46
C SER A 126 -2.58 -12.57 26.90
N PRO A 127 -2.53 -13.87 27.22
CA PRO A 127 -2.77 -14.35 28.59
C PRO A 127 -1.67 -13.92 29.57
N ARG A 128 -0.58 -13.31 29.07
CA ARG A 128 0.53 -12.75 29.84
C ARG A 128 0.55 -11.22 29.79
N LEU A 129 -0.62 -10.60 29.60
CA LEU A 129 -0.74 -9.15 29.41
C LEU A 129 -0.01 -8.35 30.50
N GLU A 130 -0.20 -8.72 31.77
CA GLU A 130 0.44 -8.04 32.89
C GLU A 130 1.97 -8.06 32.82
N THR A 131 2.54 -9.22 32.48
CA THR A 131 4.00 -9.37 32.36
C THR A 131 4.55 -8.63 31.15
N GLU A 132 3.90 -8.77 29.99
CA GLU A 132 4.32 -8.08 28.77
C GLU A 132 4.23 -6.56 28.92
N TRP A 133 3.19 -6.04 29.60
CA TRP A 133 3.01 -4.62 29.86
C TRP A 133 4.17 -4.03 30.67
N LEU A 134 4.62 -4.74 31.71
CA LEU A 134 5.79 -4.37 32.52
C LEU A 134 7.10 -4.44 31.71
N GLU A 135 7.21 -5.38 30.78
CA GLU A 135 8.35 -5.53 29.87
C GLU A 135 8.31 -4.56 28.67
N GLY A 136 7.27 -3.71 28.56
CA GLY A 136 7.09 -2.78 27.45
C GLY A 136 6.70 -3.45 26.12
N LYS A 137 6.21 -4.70 26.17
CA LYS A 137 5.70 -5.45 25.02
C LYS A 137 4.17 -5.49 25.09
N LEU A 138 3.52 -5.40 23.94
CA LEU A 138 2.07 -5.55 23.87
C LEU A 138 1.69 -6.37 22.65
N SER A 139 1.13 -7.54 22.91
CA SER A 139 0.67 -8.47 21.89
C SER A 139 -0.85 -8.56 21.93
N LEU A 140 -1.51 -8.20 20.83
CA LEU A 140 -2.97 -8.31 20.68
C LEU A 140 -3.33 -8.97 19.35
N ARG A 141 -4.41 -9.76 19.37
CA ARG A 141 -4.94 -10.44 18.20
C ARG A 141 -6.36 -9.95 17.93
N LEU A 142 -6.59 -9.45 16.73
CA LEU A 142 -7.92 -9.03 16.27
C LEU A 142 -8.55 -10.17 15.47
N GLN A 143 -9.77 -10.56 15.84
CA GLN A 143 -10.59 -11.51 15.09
C GLN A 143 -11.93 -10.85 14.72
N PRO A 144 -12.39 -10.94 13.46
CA PRO A 144 -13.72 -10.51 13.08
C PRO A 144 -14.78 -11.29 13.88
N ALA A 145 -15.71 -10.60 14.55
CA ALA A 145 -16.78 -11.27 15.26
C ALA A 145 -17.80 -11.81 14.25
N ALA A 146 -17.89 -13.13 14.15
CA ALA A 146 -18.78 -13.82 13.21
C ALA A 146 -20.27 -13.78 13.62
N GLY A 147 -20.68 -12.87 14.51
CA GLY A 147 -22.02 -12.86 15.09
C GLY A 147 -22.56 -11.45 15.24
N LYS A 148 -23.67 -11.21 14.51
CA LYS A 148 -24.68 -10.12 14.56
C LYS A 148 -24.22 -8.67 14.83
N PRO A 149 -24.69 -7.70 14.03
CA PRO A 149 -24.43 -6.29 14.31
C PRO A 149 -24.93 -5.91 15.71
N ILE A 150 -24.03 -5.32 16.49
CA ILE A 150 -24.32 -4.63 17.75
C ILE A 150 -25.08 -3.34 17.40
N THR A 151 -26.39 -3.32 17.69
CA THR A 151 -27.18 -2.10 17.70
C THR A 151 -26.76 -1.21 18.86
N PRO A 152 -26.69 0.12 18.66
CA PRO A 152 -26.31 1.09 19.70
C PRO A 152 -27.30 1.12 20.87
#